data_AF-A0A8S9DTZ4-F1
#
_entry.id   AF-A0A8S9DTZ4-F1
#
_cell.length_a   1.000
_cell.length_b   1.000
_cell.length_c   1.000
_cell.angle_alpha   90.00
_cell.angle_beta   90.00
_cell.angle_gamma   90.00
#
_symmetry.space_group_name_H-M   'P 1'
#
loop_
_entity.id
_entity.type
_entity.pdbx_description
1 polymer ?
#
loop_
_entity_poly.entity_id
_entity_poly.type
_entity_poly.pdbx_seq_one_letter_code
_entity_poly.pdbx_strand_id
1 'polypeptide(L)'
;YLKGATIDAGGGNIALTGTGMAGSSSAYGIKVSDASIIQTSGTGTITLNGTGGAGTDTNRGVYIRDAGTTLTSVDGDISIIGQGAGTGFDNRGIYISDGAAVKATGTGNVSLDGTGSAAGTDYNYGVYIKNSGTEVSAASGAVSITGHGAGSGTDNYGVWVTDFANIASAGAGNIKLDGFGGASTGSYNTGTYVSSSATISATGTGGITLYGTGGGSGTLGLGNRGIWGWAIAVSEFRRSRRSIPTAAISMSPARAATTAMVSRSWAEPQCNPSRATSRCTEPPWMASAAMRFTWPMRVRWLPPVGISPSRATTSAPRAVAITASPLCHPLWLSRPAPGRCL
;
A
#
# COMPACT_ATOMS: atom_id res chain seq x y z
N TYR A 1 6.27 -11.79 -29.29
CA TYR A 1 7.63 -11.96 -28.77
C TYR A 1 8.55 -11.03 -29.54
N LEU A 2 9.37 -10.25 -28.84
CA LEU A 2 10.47 -9.46 -29.39
C LEU A 2 11.77 -10.02 -28.82
N LYS A 3 12.70 -10.38 -29.71
CA LYS A 3 13.96 -11.06 -29.41
C LYS A 3 15.04 -10.48 -30.32
N GLY A 4 16.00 -9.75 -29.76
CA GLY A 4 17.00 -8.99 -30.52
C GLY A 4 16.39 -8.03 -31.54
N ALA A 5 15.20 -7.50 -31.26
CA ALA A 5 14.47 -6.65 -32.21
C ALA A 5 14.62 -5.17 -31.87
N THR A 6 14.63 -4.32 -32.90
CA THR A 6 14.58 -2.85 -32.74
C THR A 6 13.25 -2.33 -33.28
N ILE A 7 12.52 -1.59 -32.45
CA ILE A 7 11.34 -0.81 -32.83
C ILE A 7 11.66 0.65 -32.51
N ASP A 8 11.75 1.50 -33.53
CA ASP A 8 12.00 2.93 -33.37
C ASP A 8 10.94 3.72 -34.15
N ALA A 9 10.21 4.58 -33.44
CA ALA A 9 9.17 5.41 -34.05
C ALA A 9 9.63 6.86 -34.35
N GLY A 10 10.84 7.26 -33.98
CA GLY A 10 11.43 8.56 -34.35
C GLY A 10 10.60 9.79 -33.98
N GLY A 11 9.77 9.71 -32.92
CA GLY A 11 8.81 10.77 -32.57
C GLY A 11 7.36 10.32 -32.57
N GLY A 12 7.05 9.23 -33.29
CA GLY A 12 5.74 8.60 -33.29
C GLY A 12 5.45 7.80 -32.03
N ASN A 13 4.20 7.40 -31.88
CA ASN A 13 3.76 6.53 -30.78
C ASN A 13 3.99 5.07 -31.13
N ILE A 14 4.44 4.29 -30.15
CA ILE A 14 4.54 2.84 -30.20
C ILE A 14 3.43 2.26 -29.33
N ALA A 15 2.58 1.42 -29.90
CA ALA A 15 1.58 0.66 -29.15
C ALA A 15 1.72 -0.83 -29.50
N LEU A 16 1.93 -1.65 -28.49
CA LEU A 16 1.96 -3.10 -28.62
C LEU A 16 0.87 -3.70 -27.73
N THR A 17 0.02 -4.51 -28.34
CA THR A 17 -0.99 -5.30 -27.64
C THR A 17 -0.69 -6.77 -27.88
N GLY A 18 -0.68 -7.57 -26.82
CA GLY A 18 -0.37 -8.99 -26.92
C GLY A 18 -1.17 -9.86 -25.96
N THR A 19 -1.58 -11.04 -26.44
CA THR A 19 -2.31 -12.05 -25.66
C THR A 19 -1.59 -13.38 -25.80
N GLY A 20 -1.26 -14.01 -24.67
CA GLY A 20 -0.63 -15.33 -24.66
C GLY A 20 -1.58 -16.42 -25.16
N MET A 21 -1.01 -17.52 -25.65
CA MET A 21 -1.78 -18.69 -26.08
C MET A 21 -2.50 -19.36 -24.89
N ALA A 22 -3.81 -19.58 -25.02
CA ALA A 22 -4.59 -20.29 -24.01
C ALA A 22 -4.15 -21.75 -23.85
N GLY A 23 -4.36 -22.32 -22.66
CA GLY A 23 -4.04 -23.73 -22.37
C GLY A 23 -2.55 -24.08 -22.31
N SER A 24 -1.65 -23.10 -22.45
CA SER A 24 -0.20 -23.30 -22.41
C SER A 24 0.40 -22.58 -21.21
N SER A 25 1.49 -23.12 -20.67
CA SER A 25 2.32 -22.42 -19.67
C SER A 25 3.38 -21.56 -20.35
N SER A 26 3.91 -20.56 -19.65
CA SER A 26 4.83 -19.56 -20.23
C SER A 26 4.24 -18.81 -21.44
N ALA A 27 2.92 -18.70 -21.50
CA ALA A 27 2.21 -17.96 -22.54
C ALA A 27 2.19 -16.48 -22.17
N TYR A 28 3.23 -15.75 -22.59
CA TYR A 28 3.35 -14.32 -22.31
C TYR A 28 2.47 -13.50 -23.26
N GLY A 29 1.79 -12.48 -22.73
CA GLY A 29 1.09 -11.51 -23.57
C GLY A 29 2.07 -10.74 -24.45
N ILE A 30 3.02 -10.07 -23.81
CA ILE A 30 4.16 -9.44 -24.47
C ILE A 30 5.45 -9.91 -23.79
N LYS A 31 6.38 -10.45 -24.57
CA LYS A 31 7.75 -10.72 -24.12
C LYS A 31 8.73 -9.88 -24.93
N VAL A 32 9.60 -9.14 -24.24
CA VAL A 32 10.70 -8.35 -24.79
C VAL A 32 12.01 -8.86 -24.17
N SER A 33 12.95 -9.32 -24.99
CA SER A 33 14.12 -10.07 -24.51
C SER A 33 15.31 -10.00 -25.46
N ASP A 34 16.44 -10.58 -25.03
CA ASP A 34 17.65 -10.75 -25.84
C ASP A 34 18.12 -9.43 -26.48
N ALA A 35 18.32 -8.39 -25.67
CA ALA A 35 18.78 -7.06 -26.09
C ALA A 35 17.85 -6.34 -27.10
N SER A 36 16.55 -6.55 -26.99
CA SER A 36 15.58 -5.83 -27.83
C SER A 36 15.47 -4.36 -27.41
N ILE A 37 15.34 -3.46 -28.37
CA ILE A 37 15.21 -2.01 -28.19
C ILE A 37 13.83 -1.57 -28.67
N ILE A 38 13.07 -0.91 -27.80
CA ILE A 38 11.82 -0.23 -28.15
C ILE A 38 12.00 1.24 -27.78
N GLN A 39 12.04 2.12 -28.77
CA GLN A 39 12.36 3.52 -28.53
C GLN A 39 11.55 4.51 -29.36
N THR A 40 11.39 5.71 -28.81
CA THR A 40 10.89 6.86 -29.56
C THR A 40 11.47 8.14 -28.98
N SER A 41 11.43 9.23 -29.74
CA SER A 41 12.00 10.53 -29.38
C SER A 41 10.92 11.60 -29.19
N GLY A 42 11.32 12.79 -28.74
CA GLY A 42 10.38 13.89 -28.51
C GLY A 42 9.19 13.45 -27.66
N THR A 43 7.97 13.81 -28.08
CA THR A 43 6.73 13.52 -27.35
C THR A 43 6.10 12.16 -27.68
N GLY A 44 6.77 11.31 -28.47
CA GLY A 44 6.26 9.98 -28.81
C GLY A 44 6.10 9.11 -27.57
N THR A 45 4.97 8.40 -27.46
CA THR A 45 4.68 7.54 -26.30
C THR A 45 4.98 6.07 -26.59
N ILE A 46 5.20 5.28 -25.54
CA ILE A 46 5.31 3.81 -25.62
C ILE A 46 4.22 3.20 -24.75
N THR A 47 3.33 2.41 -25.34
CA THR A 47 2.29 1.67 -24.62
C THR A 47 2.45 0.17 -24.86
N LEU A 48 2.60 -0.59 -23.79
CA LEU A 48 2.55 -2.05 -23.77
C LEU A 48 1.27 -2.49 -23.06
N ASN A 49 0.42 -3.27 -23.74
CA ASN A 49 -0.76 -3.89 -23.12
C ASN A 49 -0.71 -5.42 -23.32
N GLY A 50 -0.27 -6.14 -22.30
CA GLY A 50 -0.06 -7.59 -22.35
C GLY A 50 -0.98 -8.36 -21.43
N THR A 51 -1.64 -9.39 -21.96
CA THR A 51 -2.40 -10.39 -21.19
C THR A 51 -1.79 -11.77 -21.35
N GLY A 52 -1.46 -12.46 -20.26
CA GLY A 52 -0.98 -13.84 -20.30
C GLY A 52 -2.00 -14.78 -20.96
N GLY A 53 -1.56 -15.96 -21.40
CA GLY A 53 -2.47 -16.97 -21.94
C GLY A 53 -3.07 -17.82 -20.82
N ALA A 54 -4.37 -18.11 -20.86
CA ALA A 54 -5.09 -18.87 -19.83
C ALA A 54 -4.68 -20.37 -19.75
N GLY A 55 -3.44 -20.64 -19.35
CA GLY A 55 -2.92 -21.97 -19.03
C GLY A 55 -2.75 -22.16 -17.52
N THR A 56 -1.71 -22.89 -17.11
CA THR A 56 -1.46 -23.15 -15.68
C THR A 56 -0.47 -22.13 -15.11
N ASP A 57 0.79 -22.21 -15.48
CA ASP A 57 1.89 -21.53 -14.80
C ASP A 57 2.62 -20.55 -15.70
N THR A 58 3.30 -19.58 -15.09
CA THR A 58 4.20 -18.63 -15.76
C THR A 58 3.57 -17.80 -16.89
N ASN A 59 2.26 -17.61 -16.88
CA ASN A 59 1.53 -16.88 -17.92
C ASN A 59 1.44 -15.40 -17.57
N ARG A 60 2.51 -14.68 -17.91
CA ARG A 60 2.69 -13.28 -17.53
C ARG A 60 2.10 -12.33 -18.56
N GLY A 61 1.54 -11.21 -18.10
CA GLY A 61 1.00 -10.17 -18.99
C GLY A 61 2.10 -9.55 -19.84
N VAL A 62 3.06 -8.90 -19.19
CA VAL A 62 4.24 -8.32 -19.81
C VAL A 62 5.51 -8.86 -19.14
N TYR A 63 6.45 -9.34 -19.95
CA TYR A 63 7.74 -9.83 -19.49
C TYR A 63 8.90 -9.15 -20.24
N ILE A 64 9.68 -8.33 -19.54
CA ILE A 64 10.84 -7.63 -20.08
C ILE A 64 12.07 -8.17 -19.37
N ARG A 65 13.04 -8.72 -20.10
CA ARG A 65 14.23 -9.32 -19.47
C ARG A 65 15.48 -9.21 -20.32
N ASP A 66 16.57 -9.63 -19.71
CA ASP A 66 17.93 -9.71 -20.26
C ASP A 66 18.59 -8.35 -20.41
N ALA A 67 19.90 -8.33 -20.15
CA ALA A 67 20.72 -7.13 -20.26
C ALA A 67 20.70 -6.59 -21.70
N GLY A 68 20.68 -5.26 -21.82
CA GLY A 68 20.57 -4.58 -23.11
C GLY A 68 19.15 -4.50 -23.66
N THR A 69 18.17 -5.15 -23.04
CA THR A 69 16.76 -4.95 -23.41
C THR A 69 16.28 -3.62 -22.85
N THR A 70 15.84 -2.70 -23.71
CA THR A 70 15.47 -1.34 -23.33
C THR A 70 14.13 -0.91 -23.89
N LEU A 71 13.36 -0.21 -23.05
CA LEU A 71 12.24 0.64 -23.45
C LEU A 71 12.61 2.08 -23.15
N THR A 72 12.61 2.95 -24.15
CA THR A 72 13.07 4.33 -23.97
C THR A 72 12.25 5.36 -24.71
N SER A 73 11.76 6.37 -23.99
CA SER A 73 11.18 7.59 -24.55
C SER A 73 11.93 8.81 -24.04
N VAL A 74 11.81 9.95 -24.73
CA VAL A 74 12.37 11.21 -24.26
C VAL A 74 11.33 11.96 -23.41
N ASP A 75 10.38 12.64 -24.06
CA ASP A 75 9.36 13.46 -23.39
C ASP A 75 7.98 12.80 -23.37
N GLY A 76 7.75 11.79 -24.20
CA GLY A 76 6.50 11.02 -24.15
C GLY A 76 6.50 9.98 -23.05
N ASP A 77 5.31 9.65 -22.56
CA ASP A 77 5.13 8.70 -21.47
C ASP A 77 5.38 7.25 -21.92
N ILE A 78 5.86 6.43 -20.98
CA ILE A 78 5.87 4.96 -21.09
C ILE A 78 4.79 4.40 -20.18
N SER A 79 3.83 3.68 -20.75
CA SER A 79 2.76 2.99 -20.04
C SER A 79 2.84 1.49 -20.29
N ILE A 80 2.93 0.71 -19.21
CA ILE A 80 2.97 -0.76 -19.27
C ILE A 80 1.80 -1.27 -18.46
N ILE A 81 0.90 -2.00 -19.11
CA ILE A 81 -0.25 -2.65 -18.51
C ILE A 81 -0.07 -4.15 -18.71
N GLY A 82 -0.06 -4.90 -17.61
CA GLY A 82 0.16 -6.35 -17.64
C GLY A 82 -0.85 -7.10 -16.79
N GLN A 83 -1.55 -8.06 -17.40
CA GLN A 83 -2.43 -8.99 -16.71
C GLN A 83 -1.88 -10.42 -16.81
N GLY A 84 -1.52 -11.03 -15.69
CA GLY A 84 -1.23 -12.46 -15.64
C GLY A 84 -2.50 -13.27 -15.83
N ALA A 85 -2.46 -14.39 -16.53
CA ALA A 85 -3.64 -15.22 -16.72
C ALA A 85 -3.26 -16.69 -16.62
N GLY A 86 -3.58 -17.35 -15.53
CA GLY A 86 -3.30 -18.77 -15.37
C GLY A 86 -3.82 -19.27 -14.04
N THR A 87 -4.10 -20.57 -13.96
CA THR A 87 -4.73 -21.17 -12.77
C THR A 87 -3.73 -21.65 -11.73
N GLY A 88 -2.45 -21.73 -12.09
CA GLY A 88 -1.36 -22.21 -11.25
C GLY A 88 -0.53 -21.06 -10.65
N PHE A 89 0.79 -21.23 -10.58
CA PHE A 89 1.69 -20.30 -9.91
C PHE A 89 2.45 -19.40 -10.90
N ASP A 90 3.01 -18.28 -10.40
CA ASP A 90 3.84 -17.34 -11.19
C ASP A 90 3.10 -16.72 -12.41
N ASN A 91 1.80 -16.49 -12.30
CA ASN A 91 1.05 -15.77 -13.33
C ASN A 91 1.04 -14.27 -12.99
N ARG A 92 2.16 -13.60 -13.27
CA ARG A 92 2.43 -12.20 -12.90
C ARG A 92 1.83 -11.21 -13.90
N GLY A 93 1.45 -10.03 -13.44
CA GLY A 93 1.03 -8.93 -14.32
C GLY A 93 2.19 -8.41 -15.16
N ILE A 94 3.15 -7.76 -14.50
CA ILE A 94 4.37 -7.24 -15.10
C ILE A 94 5.58 -7.86 -14.43
N TYR A 95 6.53 -8.33 -15.23
CA TYR A 95 7.80 -8.84 -14.75
C TYR A 95 8.96 -8.19 -15.50
N ILE A 96 9.86 -7.50 -14.78
CA ILE A 96 11.06 -6.87 -15.31
C ILE A 96 12.28 -7.46 -14.60
N SER A 97 13.22 -8.04 -15.34
CA SER A 97 14.36 -8.74 -14.73
C SER A 97 15.65 -8.73 -15.55
N ASP A 98 16.70 -9.28 -14.93
CA ASP A 98 17.94 -9.71 -15.60
C ASP A 98 18.67 -8.60 -16.35
N GLY A 99 18.63 -7.35 -15.85
CA GLY A 99 19.35 -6.23 -16.45
C GLY A 99 18.56 -5.41 -17.46
N ALA A 100 17.26 -5.66 -17.61
CA ALA A 100 16.40 -4.89 -18.50
C ALA A 100 16.10 -3.49 -17.95
N ALA A 101 15.88 -2.52 -18.85
CA ALA A 101 15.66 -1.13 -18.50
C ALA A 101 14.40 -0.52 -19.12
N VAL A 102 13.63 0.22 -18.32
CA VAL A 102 12.50 1.04 -18.77
C VAL A 102 12.77 2.49 -18.35
N LYS A 103 12.97 3.39 -19.32
CA LYS A 103 13.52 4.73 -19.07
C LYS A 103 12.81 5.83 -19.84
N ALA A 104 12.32 6.85 -19.16
CA ALA A 104 11.99 8.13 -19.78
C ALA A 104 13.14 9.12 -19.54
N THR A 105 13.83 9.57 -20.59
CA THR A 105 15.09 10.34 -20.45
C THR A 105 14.90 11.86 -20.38
N GLY A 106 13.70 12.36 -20.68
CA GLY A 106 13.32 13.76 -20.61
C GLY A 106 12.21 13.99 -19.58
N THR A 107 11.11 14.60 -20.04
CA THR A 107 9.96 14.95 -19.19
C THR A 107 8.89 13.87 -19.09
N GLY A 108 8.99 12.79 -19.87
CA GLY A 108 8.02 11.70 -19.90
C GLY A 108 7.93 10.94 -18.57
N ASN A 109 6.74 10.46 -18.25
CA ASN A 109 6.48 9.63 -17.07
C ASN A 109 6.65 8.15 -17.39
N VAL A 110 6.90 7.34 -16.36
CA VAL A 110 6.86 5.88 -16.44
C VAL A 110 5.75 5.36 -15.54
N SER A 111 4.76 4.68 -16.14
CA SER A 111 3.63 4.07 -15.44
C SER A 111 3.62 2.56 -15.65
N LEU A 112 3.66 1.79 -14.57
CA LEU A 112 3.51 0.34 -14.57
C LEU A 112 2.22 -0.03 -13.82
N ASP A 113 1.29 -0.69 -14.50
CA ASP A 113 0.05 -1.21 -13.91
C ASP A 113 -0.03 -2.72 -14.13
N GLY A 114 0.30 -3.48 -13.09
CA GLY A 114 0.39 -4.93 -13.15
C GLY A 114 -0.62 -5.61 -12.24
N THR A 115 -1.36 -6.58 -12.78
CA THR A 115 -2.26 -7.44 -12.00
C THR A 115 -1.90 -8.90 -12.22
N GLY A 116 -1.59 -9.62 -11.14
CA GLY A 116 -1.39 -11.07 -11.17
C GLY A 116 -2.70 -11.81 -11.49
N SER A 117 -2.62 -13.12 -11.73
CA SER A 117 -3.83 -13.92 -12.00
C SER A 117 -4.65 -14.13 -10.73
N ALA A 118 -5.92 -13.69 -10.77
CA ALA A 118 -6.89 -13.97 -9.72
C ALA A 118 -7.31 -15.44 -9.66
N ALA A 119 -7.19 -16.17 -10.78
CA ALA A 119 -7.40 -17.60 -10.84
C ALA A 119 -6.17 -18.40 -10.37
N GLY A 120 -5.03 -17.73 -10.17
CA GLY A 120 -3.77 -18.34 -9.79
C GLY A 120 -3.70 -18.66 -8.30
N THR A 121 -2.67 -19.42 -7.94
CA THR A 121 -2.37 -19.85 -6.56
C THR A 121 -1.28 -18.96 -5.94
N ASP A 122 -0.02 -19.39 -5.98
CA ASP A 122 1.13 -18.71 -5.36
C ASP A 122 1.89 -17.83 -6.36
N TYR A 123 2.61 -16.82 -5.87
CA TYR A 123 3.54 -16.00 -6.67
C TYR A 123 2.90 -15.20 -7.82
N ASN A 124 1.59 -14.94 -7.75
CA ASN A 124 0.84 -14.16 -8.74
C ASN A 124 0.96 -12.67 -8.45
N TYR A 125 2.17 -12.14 -8.65
CA TYR A 125 2.50 -10.75 -8.39
C TYR A 125 1.83 -9.78 -9.36
N GLY A 126 1.50 -8.58 -8.88
CA GLY A 126 1.11 -7.48 -9.74
C GLY A 126 2.28 -6.99 -10.59
N VAL A 127 3.26 -6.39 -9.93
CA VAL A 127 4.51 -5.91 -10.53
C VAL A 127 5.69 -6.50 -9.81
N TYR A 128 6.60 -7.13 -10.55
CA TYR A 128 7.83 -7.70 -10.02
C TYR A 128 9.05 -7.15 -10.77
N ILE A 129 9.96 -6.50 -10.03
CA ILE A 129 11.19 -5.91 -10.57
C ILE A 129 12.35 -6.51 -9.79
N LYS A 130 13.26 -7.22 -10.47
CA LYS A 130 14.35 -7.90 -9.78
C LYS A 130 15.66 -7.94 -10.55
N ASN A 131 16.70 -8.36 -9.86
CA ASN A 131 18.06 -8.59 -10.33
C ASN A 131 18.84 -7.31 -10.61
N SER A 132 20.15 -7.42 -10.44
CA SER A 132 21.09 -6.32 -10.64
C SER A 132 21.04 -5.83 -12.10
N GLY A 133 21.19 -4.51 -12.27
CA GLY A 133 21.11 -3.85 -13.57
C GLY A 133 19.69 -3.62 -14.07
N THR A 134 18.66 -4.21 -13.45
CA THR A 134 17.27 -3.92 -13.81
C THR A 134 16.87 -2.55 -13.30
N GLU A 135 16.34 -1.70 -14.18
CA GLU A 135 16.05 -0.30 -13.87
C GLU A 135 14.69 0.15 -14.40
N VAL A 136 13.94 0.86 -13.57
CA VAL A 136 12.76 1.63 -13.97
C VAL A 136 12.98 3.08 -13.56
N SER A 137 13.11 3.99 -14.52
CA SER A 137 13.46 5.37 -14.20
C SER A 137 12.85 6.43 -15.11
N ALA A 138 12.74 7.64 -14.56
CA ALA A 138 12.38 8.84 -15.29
C ALA A 138 13.37 9.97 -14.94
N ALA A 139 13.80 10.75 -15.93
CA ALA A 139 14.76 11.82 -15.69
C ALA A 139 14.10 12.99 -14.96
N SER A 140 13.00 13.54 -15.50
CA SER A 140 12.22 14.59 -14.84
C SER A 140 10.76 14.23 -14.58
N GLY A 141 10.21 13.26 -15.32
CA GLY A 141 8.85 12.76 -15.12
C GLY A 141 8.71 11.87 -13.88
N ALA A 142 7.47 11.57 -13.52
CA ALA A 142 7.16 10.71 -12.39
C ALA A 142 7.33 9.22 -12.73
N VAL A 143 7.61 8.41 -11.71
CA VAL A 143 7.54 6.95 -11.78
C VAL A 143 6.37 6.49 -10.92
N SER A 144 5.34 5.91 -11.54
CA SER A 144 4.17 5.37 -10.85
C SER A 144 4.07 3.87 -11.08
N ILE A 145 4.06 3.09 -10.01
CA ILE A 145 3.97 1.63 -10.06
C ILE A 145 2.77 1.20 -9.24
N THR A 146 1.77 0.64 -9.90
CA THR A 146 0.59 0.04 -9.26
C THR A 146 0.61 -1.46 -9.50
N GLY A 147 0.46 -2.23 -8.42
CA GLY A 147 0.56 -3.67 -8.48
C GLY A 147 -0.51 -4.35 -7.65
N HIS A 148 -1.25 -5.28 -8.26
CA HIS A 148 -2.23 -6.14 -7.60
C HIS A 148 -1.76 -7.59 -7.62
N GLY A 149 -1.31 -8.10 -6.48
CA GLY A 149 -1.18 -9.52 -6.25
C GLY A 149 -2.58 -10.09 -6.14
N ALA A 150 -2.91 -11.13 -6.91
CA ALA A 150 -4.31 -11.56 -7.03
C ALA A 150 -4.55 -13.05 -6.71
N GLY A 151 -3.49 -13.85 -6.58
CA GLY A 151 -3.61 -15.29 -6.36
C GLY A 151 -4.28 -15.66 -5.03
N SER A 152 -4.84 -16.87 -4.99
CA SER A 152 -5.52 -17.44 -3.82
C SER A 152 -4.60 -18.15 -2.83
N GLY A 153 -3.30 -18.21 -3.13
CA GLY A 153 -2.27 -18.90 -2.35
C GLY A 153 -1.42 -17.98 -1.49
N THR A 154 -0.15 -18.32 -1.28
CA THR A 154 0.84 -17.49 -0.58
C THR A 154 1.65 -16.63 -1.53
N ASP A 155 2.38 -15.65 -0.97
CA ASP A 155 3.32 -14.82 -1.72
C ASP A 155 2.66 -14.16 -2.93
N ASN A 156 1.51 -13.53 -2.75
CA ASN A 156 0.88 -12.73 -3.81
C ASN A 156 1.13 -11.26 -3.51
N TYR A 157 2.35 -10.79 -3.81
CA TYR A 157 2.73 -9.39 -3.66
C TYR A 157 2.06 -8.47 -4.68
N GLY A 158 1.65 -7.28 -4.24
CA GLY A 158 1.22 -6.22 -5.15
C GLY A 158 2.38 -5.72 -6.00
N VAL A 159 3.31 -5.05 -5.34
CA VAL A 159 4.58 -4.59 -5.91
C VAL A 159 5.72 -5.25 -5.15
N TRP A 160 6.63 -5.91 -5.87
CA TRP A 160 7.85 -6.46 -5.28
C TRP A 160 9.09 -6.00 -6.04
N VAL A 161 10.01 -5.35 -5.32
CA VAL A 161 11.29 -4.86 -5.83
C VAL A 161 12.41 -5.53 -5.06
N THR A 162 13.33 -6.23 -5.73
CA THR A 162 14.37 -7.02 -5.04
C THR A 162 15.65 -7.18 -5.83
N ASP A 163 16.64 -7.82 -5.20
CA ASP A 163 17.86 -8.36 -5.82
C ASP A 163 18.65 -7.29 -6.57
N PHE A 164 18.84 -6.12 -5.96
CA PHE A 164 19.58 -5.00 -6.54
C PHE A 164 18.92 -4.33 -7.76
N ALA A 165 17.61 -4.53 -7.96
CA ALA A 165 16.84 -3.70 -8.86
C ALA A 165 16.77 -2.24 -8.37
N ASN A 166 16.72 -1.30 -9.32
CA ASN A 166 16.70 0.12 -9.05
C ASN A 166 15.43 0.79 -9.61
N ILE A 167 14.80 1.64 -8.80
CA ILE A 167 13.75 2.56 -9.25
C ILE A 167 14.23 3.99 -8.95
N ALA A 168 14.25 4.84 -9.97
CA ALA A 168 14.84 6.17 -9.83
C ALA A 168 14.04 7.30 -10.50
N SER A 169 14.11 8.47 -9.89
CA SER A 169 13.69 9.74 -10.49
C SER A 169 14.72 10.82 -10.19
N ALA A 170 15.31 11.42 -11.23
CA ALA A 170 16.44 12.33 -11.04
C ALA A 170 16.03 13.80 -10.84
N GLY A 171 14.82 14.18 -11.28
CA GLY A 171 14.32 15.55 -11.33
C GLY A 171 13.16 15.80 -10.38
N ALA A 172 12.17 16.57 -10.85
CA ALA A 172 11.01 16.96 -10.02
C ALA A 172 9.93 15.88 -9.91
N GLY A 173 9.98 14.84 -10.74
CA GLY A 173 9.00 13.76 -10.76
C GLY A 173 9.01 12.92 -9.48
N ASN A 174 7.82 12.67 -8.93
CA ASN A 174 7.66 11.83 -7.75
C ASN A 174 7.80 10.34 -8.12
N ILE A 175 8.22 9.54 -7.15
CA ILE A 175 8.14 8.07 -7.23
C ILE A 175 6.97 7.62 -6.35
N LYS A 176 6.01 6.92 -6.94
CA LYS A 176 4.87 6.32 -6.23
C LYS A 176 4.86 4.82 -6.46
N LEU A 177 4.88 4.03 -5.39
CA LEU A 177 4.53 2.60 -5.45
C LEU A 177 3.23 2.39 -4.70
N ASP A 178 2.29 1.66 -5.30
CA ASP A 178 0.96 1.40 -4.76
C ASP A 178 0.62 -0.08 -4.95
N GLY A 179 0.84 -0.86 -3.89
CA GLY A 179 0.74 -2.31 -3.94
C GLY A 179 -0.42 -2.86 -3.12
N PHE A 180 -1.14 -3.82 -3.69
CA PHE A 180 -2.22 -4.56 -3.08
C PHE A 180 -1.86 -6.04 -3.06
N GLY A 181 -1.73 -6.63 -1.88
CA GLY A 181 -1.46 -8.06 -1.74
C GLY A 181 -2.71 -8.90 -2.04
N GLY A 182 -2.51 -10.16 -2.42
CA GLY A 182 -3.58 -11.11 -2.73
C GLY A 182 -4.58 -11.28 -1.61
N ALA A 183 -5.88 -11.20 -1.93
CA ALA A 183 -6.99 -11.31 -0.98
C ALA A 183 -7.20 -12.72 -0.40
N SER A 184 -6.19 -13.60 -0.49
CA SER A 184 -6.26 -14.98 -0.06
C SER A 184 -6.25 -15.17 1.47
N THR A 185 -6.26 -16.41 1.94
CA THR A 185 -6.02 -16.76 3.36
C THR A 185 -4.55 -17.14 3.64
N GLY A 186 -3.70 -17.14 2.60
CA GLY A 186 -2.29 -17.48 2.67
C GLY A 186 -1.41 -16.45 3.38
N SER A 187 -0.15 -16.81 3.58
CA SER A 187 0.90 -15.93 4.13
C SER A 187 1.56 -15.10 3.03
N TYR A 188 2.29 -14.05 3.43
CA TYR A 188 3.13 -13.22 2.54
C TYR A 188 2.39 -12.51 1.38
N ASN A 189 1.11 -12.18 1.55
CA ASN A 189 0.37 -11.33 0.64
C ASN A 189 0.63 -9.84 0.94
N THR A 190 1.88 -9.39 0.76
CA THR A 190 2.25 -8.00 1.04
C THR A 190 1.82 -7.06 -0.09
N GLY A 191 1.32 -5.86 0.25
CA GLY A 191 1.01 -4.83 -0.73
C GLY A 191 2.24 -4.39 -1.51
N THR A 192 3.13 -3.65 -0.84
CA THR A 192 4.41 -3.21 -1.41
C THR A 192 5.57 -3.79 -0.62
N TYR A 193 6.41 -4.58 -1.27
CA TYR A 193 7.64 -5.13 -0.71
C TYR A 193 8.86 -4.59 -1.47
N VAL A 194 9.74 -3.87 -0.78
CA VAL A 194 11.06 -3.46 -1.28
C VAL A 194 12.11 -4.19 -0.44
N SER A 195 12.86 -5.12 -1.03
CA SER A 195 13.87 -5.87 -0.27
C SER A 195 15.07 -4.98 0.08
N SER A 196 15.87 -5.39 1.06
CA SER A 196 17.03 -4.61 1.53
C SER A 196 18.14 -4.44 0.50
N SER A 197 18.13 -5.24 -0.57
CA SER A 197 19.09 -5.11 -1.67
C SER A 197 18.60 -4.20 -2.79
N ALA A 198 17.29 -3.91 -2.87
CA ALA A 198 16.74 -3.00 -3.87
C ALA A 198 16.95 -1.53 -3.50
N THR A 199 16.97 -0.65 -4.49
CA THR A 199 17.09 0.80 -4.29
C THR A 199 15.89 1.53 -4.89
N ILE A 200 15.34 2.47 -4.12
CA ILE A 200 14.39 3.47 -4.61
C ILE A 200 14.97 4.84 -4.29
N SER A 201 15.27 5.63 -5.32
CA SER A 201 15.99 6.89 -5.18
C SER A 201 15.33 8.04 -5.94
N ALA A 202 14.99 9.11 -5.23
CA ALA A 202 14.63 10.39 -5.83
C ALA A 202 15.74 11.39 -5.49
N THR A 203 16.52 11.80 -6.49
CA THR A 203 17.70 12.66 -6.26
C THR A 203 17.43 14.13 -6.53
N GLY A 204 16.30 14.45 -7.19
CA GLY A 204 15.86 15.81 -7.43
C GLY A 204 14.91 16.32 -6.34
N THR A 205 13.97 17.20 -6.73
CA THR A 205 12.98 17.76 -5.80
C THR A 205 11.74 16.86 -5.62
N GLY A 206 11.61 15.81 -6.42
CA GLY A 206 10.53 14.83 -6.31
C GLY A 206 10.60 14.01 -5.02
N GLY A 207 9.44 13.64 -4.48
CA GLY A 207 9.33 12.79 -3.30
C GLY A 207 9.18 11.31 -3.64
N ILE A 208 9.46 10.44 -2.67
CA ILE A 208 9.12 9.02 -2.73
C ILE A 208 7.92 8.78 -1.83
N THR A 209 6.87 8.14 -2.35
CA THR A 209 5.70 7.73 -1.59
C THR A 209 5.41 6.26 -1.84
N LEU A 210 5.31 5.48 -0.76
CA LEU A 210 4.88 4.09 -0.83
C LEU A 210 3.52 3.93 -0.17
N TYR A 211 2.61 3.31 -0.89
CA TYR A 211 1.35 2.78 -0.40
C TYR A 211 1.42 1.27 -0.44
N GLY A 212 0.66 0.65 0.45
CA GLY A 212 0.63 -0.79 0.52
C GLY A 212 -0.54 -1.26 1.36
N THR A 213 -1.38 -2.10 0.77
CA THR A 213 -2.46 -2.80 1.46
C THR A 213 -2.13 -4.28 1.42
N GLY A 214 -1.90 -4.86 2.60
CA GLY A 214 -1.70 -6.30 2.71
C GLY A 214 -3.00 -7.02 2.40
N GLY A 215 -2.90 -8.14 1.71
CA GLY A 215 -3.99 -9.08 1.57
C GLY A 215 -4.01 -10.04 2.77
N GLY A 216 -4.80 -11.12 2.70
CA GLY A 216 -4.90 -12.05 3.83
C GLY A 216 -6.07 -11.78 4.78
N SER A 217 -7.08 -12.65 4.82
CA SER A 217 -8.08 -12.69 5.90
C SER A 217 -7.84 -13.83 6.91
N GLY A 218 -6.79 -14.63 6.72
CA GLY A 218 -6.51 -15.83 7.51
C GLY A 218 -5.95 -15.56 8.91
N THR A 219 -6.49 -16.25 9.91
CA THR A 219 -6.09 -16.24 11.33
C THR A 219 -4.66 -16.75 11.61
N LEU A 220 -3.93 -17.20 10.59
CA LEU A 220 -2.53 -17.66 10.66
C LEU A 220 -1.56 -16.85 9.76
N GLY A 221 -2.02 -15.74 9.17
CA GLY A 221 -1.31 -15.00 8.12
C GLY A 221 -0.05 -14.28 8.60
N LEU A 222 1.06 -15.00 8.75
CA LEU A 222 2.38 -14.40 8.97
C LEU A 222 2.80 -13.65 7.71
N GLY A 223 3.29 -12.41 7.88
CA GLY A 223 3.90 -11.66 6.77
C GLY A 223 2.95 -10.96 5.80
N ASN A 224 1.63 -10.99 6.05
CA ASN A 224 0.65 -10.17 5.33
C ASN A 224 0.78 -8.70 5.76
N ARG A 225 1.49 -7.90 4.97
CA ARG A 225 1.86 -6.52 5.33
C ARG A 225 1.35 -5.53 4.31
N GLY A 226 1.03 -4.32 4.74
CA GLY A 226 0.82 -3.21 3.82
C GLY A 226 2.10 -2.92 3.03
N ILE A 227 3.10 -2.46 3.77
CA ILE A 227 4.43 -2.15 3.25
C ILE A 227 5.46 -2.96 4.05
N TRP A 228 6.43 -3.56 3.38
CA TRP A 228 7.56 -4.25 4.00
C TRP A 228 8.86 -3.87 3.28
N GLY A 229 9.97 -3.75 4.01
CA GLY A 229 11.27 -3.39 3.44
C GLY A 229 12.17 -2.60 4.37
N TRP A 230 13.45 -2.50 4.00
CA TRP A 230 14.46 -1.77 4.77
C TRP A 230 14.82 -0.46 4.05
N ALA A 231 14.64 0.66 4.76
CA ALA A 231 15.18 1.99 4.48
C ALA A 231 15.14 2.45 3.01
N ILE A 232 13.96 2.90 2.59
CA ILE A 232 13.83 3.86 1.50
C ILE A 232 14.31 5.23 2.03
N ALA A 233 14.99 6.02 1.21
CA ALA A 233 15.14 7.45 1.46
C ALA A 233 13.77 8.14 1.23
N VAL A 234 12.78 7.87 2.10
CA VAL A 234 11.43 8.42 1.93
C VAL A 234 11.42 9.86 2.41
N SER A 235 10.89 10.77 1.59
CA SER A 235 10.60 12.15 2.01
C SER A 235 9.38 12.23 2.94
N GLU A 236 8.41 11.30 2.83
CA GLU A 236 7.29 11.15 3.79
C GLU A 236 6.73 9.72 3.83
N PHE A 237 6.54 9.14 5.02
CA PHE A 237 5.80 7.88 5.20
C PHE A 237 4.32 8.16 5.49
N ARG A 238 3.40 7.83 4.57
CA ARG A 238 1.94 7.93 4.81
C ARG A 238 1.27 6.57 4.77
N ARG A 239 0.89 6.06 5.95
CA ARG A 239 0.05 4.85 6.09
C ARG A 239 -1.37 5.19 5.65
N SER A 240 -1.84 4.59 4.56
CA SER A 240 -3.23 4.73 4.10
C SER A 240 -4.19 4.16 5.14
N ARG A 241 -5.02 5.02 5.76
CA ARG A 241 -6.23 4.62 6.48
C ARG A 241 -7.40 4.67 5.51
N ARG A 242 -7.52 3.69 4.60
CA ARG A 242 -8.78 3.46 3.89
C ARG A 242 -9.60 2.45 4.68
N SER A 243 -10.75 2.90 5.17
CA SER A 243 -11.72 2.16 5.96
C SER A 243 -12.19 0.92 5.20
N ILE A 244 -12.06 -0.25 5.82
CA ILE A 244 -12.86 -1.42 5.44
C ILE A 244 -14.31 -1.10 5.84
N PRO A 245 -15.32 -1.20 4.95
CA PRO A 245 -16.70 -0.96 5.34
C PRO A 245 -17.10 -1.97 6.43
N THR A 246 -17.51 -1.43 7.58
CA THR A 246 -17.85 -2.16 8.79
C THR A 246 -19.10 -3.01 8.55
N ALA A 247 -18.94 -4.33 8.41
CA ALA A 247 -20.03 -5.29 8.63
C ALA A 247 -19.62 -6.21 9.78
N ALA A 248 -20.20 -5.93 10.95
CA ALA A 248 -20.37 -6.79 12.12
C ALA A 248 -19.21 -7.72 12.53
N ILE A 249 -18.34 -7.25 13.43
CA ILE A 249 -17.67 -8.13 14.40
C ILE A 249 -17.78 -7.48 15.79
N SER A 250 -18.67 -8.05 16.59
CA SER A 250 -18.74 -7.90 18.05
C SER A 250 -17.55 -8.63 18.66
N MET A 251 -16.65 -7.94 19.37
CA MET A 251 -15.66 -8.57 20.24
C MET A 251 -15.44 -7.75 21.52
N SER A 252 -15.67 -8.43 22.65
CA SER A 252 -15.39 -8.05 24.04
C SER A 252 -13.88 -7.88 24.31
N PRO A 253 -13.46 -7.11 25.34
CA PRO A 253 -12.05 -6.78 25.53
C PRO A 253 -11.28 -7.94 26.18
N ALA A 254 -10.25 -8.46 25.49
CA ALA A 254 -9.26 -9.35 26.06
C ALA A 254 -7.96 -8.58 26.36
N ARG A 255 -7.50 -8.78 27.60
CA ARG A 255 -6.36 -8.24 28.33
C ARG A 255 -5.09 -7.94 27.52
N ALA A 256 -4.48 -6.81 27.87
CA ALA A 256 -3.11 -6.44 27.57
C ALA A 256 -2.09 -7.38 28.24
N ALA A 257 -1.01 -7.70 27.52
CA ALA A 257 0.25 -8.16 28.09
C ALA A 257 1.44 -7.51 27.35
N THR A 258 2.37 -7.06 28.17
CA THR A 258 3.52 -6.17 27.98
C THR A 258 4.77 -6.92 27.49
N THR A 259 5.73 -6.21 26.83
CA THR A 259 7.22 -6.26 26.91
C THR A 259 7.82 -5.57 25.65
N ALA A 260 8.29 -4.31 25.66
CA ALA A 260 9.64 -3.76 26.00
C ALA A 260 10.78 -4.31 25.08
N MET A 261 11.73 -3.59 24.46
CA MET A 261 12.36 -2.24 24.53
C MET A 261 13.00 -1.95 23.13
N VAL A 262 13.32 -0.74 22.66
CA VAL A 262 14.32 0.23 23.16
C VAL A 262 13.89 1.66 22.82
N SER A 263 13.77 2.54 23.82
CA SER A 263 13.67 3.99 23.64
C SER A 263 14.56 4.71 24.63
N ARG A 264 15.30 5.70 24.14
CA ARG A 264 16.21 6.56 24.91
C ARG A 264 15.47 7.25 26.06
N SER A 265 16.05 7.15 27.26
CA SER A 265 15.55 7.69 28.51
C SER A 265 15.64 9.22 28.55
N TRP A 266 14.49 9.89 28.65
CA TRP A 266 14.38 11.18 29.31
C TRP A 266 13.90 10.91 30.73
N ALA A 267 14.67 11.36 31.73
CA ALA A 267 14.32 11.19 33.13
C ALA A 267 13.38 12.32 33.57
N GLU A 268 12.11 12.00 33.81
CA GLU A 268 11.21 12.83 34.61
C GLU A 268 11.34 12.45 36.09
N PRO A 269 11.37 13.42 37.02
CA PRO A 269 11.56 13.14 38.44
C PRO A 269 10.31 12.46 39.03
N GLN A 270 10.54 11.33 39.71
CA GLN A 270 9.51 10.58 40.43
C GLN A 270 9.35 11.20 41.83
N CYS A 271 8.18 11.80 42.12
CA CYS A 271 7.75 12.07 43.49
C CYS A 271 6.94 10.87 44.01
N ASN A 272 7.39 10.22 45.09
CA ASN A 272 6.60 9.20 45.80
C ASN A 272 5.98 9.81 47.08
N PRO A 273 4.70 9.55 47.41
CA PRO A 273 3.97 10.25 48.45
C PRO A 273 4.09 9.49 49.78
N SER A 274 5.03 9.89 50.63
CA SER A 274 4.95 9.60 52.06
C SER A 274 5.89 10.52 52.83
N ARG A 275 5.30 11.34 53.72
CA ARG A 275 5.89 12.32 54.65
C ARG A 275 6.02 13.75 54.12
N ALA A 276 5.50 14.65 54.94
CA ALA A 276 5.60 16.10 54.82
C ALA A 276 7.07 16.55 54.86
N THR A 277 7.35 17.62 54.12
CA THR A 277 8.58 18.43 54.02
C THR A 277 9.82 17.78 53.35
N SER A 278 10.15 18.23 52.13
CA SER A 278 11.43 18.88 51.73
C SER A 278 11.79 18.71 50.24
N ARG A 279 12.81 19.46 49.81
CA ARG A 279 13.08 20.05 48.47
C ARG A 279 13.64 19.07 47.43
N CYS A 280 13.38 19.33 46.15
CA CYS A 280 14.12 18.76 45.01
C CYS A 280 15.29 19.69 44.62
N THR A 281 16.49 19.15 44.46
CA THR A 281 17.70 19.84 43.95
C THR A 281 18.09 19.26 42.59
N GLU A 282 18.35 20.11 41.59
CA GLU A 282 18.89 19.73 40.28
C GLU A 282 20.43 19.52 40.32
N PRO A 283 21.00 18.59 39.53
CA PRO A 283 22.44 18.51 39.32
C PRO A 283 22.93 19.44 38.17
N PRO A 284 24.10 20.08 38.31
CA PRO A 284 24.57 21.12 37.40
C PRO A 284 25.46 20.56 36.29
N TRP A 285 25.00 20.61 35.03
CA TRP A 285 25.85 20.85 33.85
C TRP A 285 24.96 20.97 32.60
N MET A 286 24.73 22.21 32.16
CA MET A 286 24.75 22.64 30.76
C MET A 286 24.39 24.12 30.72
N ALA A 287 25.42 24.94 30.98
CA ALA A 287 25.43 26.33 30.55
C ALA A 287 25.72 26.38 29.04
N SER A 288 25.16 27.41 28.40
CA SER A 288 25.55 27.97 27.10
C SER A 288 24.98 27.30 25.84
N ALA A 289 23.84 27.83 25.36
CA ALA A 289 23.78 28.62 24.13
C ALA A 289 22.32 29.06 23.88
N ALA A 290 22.07 30.35 24.01
CA ALA A 290 20.81 30.96 23.64
C ALA A 290 20.82 31.30 22.14
N MET A 291 19.77 30.93 21.42
CA MET A 291 19.32 31.72 20.28
C MET A 291 17.79 31.71 20.22
N ARG A 292 17.22 32.89 20.48
CA ARG A 292 15.79 33.18 20.48
C ARG A 292 15.32 33.37 19.04
N PHE A 293 14.20 32.75 18.67
CA PHE A 293 13.28 33.30 17.68
C PHE A 293 11.88 33.35 18.28
N THR A 294 11.33 34.56 18.35
CA THR A 294 10.01 34.90 18.86
C THR A 294 8.98 34.86 17.73
N TRP A 295 7.89 34.11 17.91
CA TRP A 295 6.59 34.37 17.27
C TRP A 295 5.47 34.06 18.26
N PRO A 296 4.44 34.92 18.43
CA PRO A 296 3.37 34.69 19.39
C PRO A 296 2.30 33.74 18.83
N MET A 297 2.09 32.58 19.47
CA MET A 297 0.86 31.80 19.29
C MET A 297 -0.28 32.47 20.06
N ARG A 298 -1.26 33.05 19.35
CA ARG A 298 -2.55 33.43 19.93
C ARG A 298 -3.45 32.20 20.00
N VAL A 299 -3.68 31.68 21.21
CA VAL A 299 -4.73 30.69 21.47
C VAL A 299 -6.05 31.45 21.66
N ARG A 300 -6.96 31.37 20.69
CA ARG A 300 -8.31 31.94 20.78
C ARG A 300 -9.26 30.88 21.33
N TRP A 301 -9.74 31.08 22.56
CA TRP A 301 -10.83 30.31 23.14
C TRP A 301 -12.17 30.78 22.54
N LEU A 302 -12.96 29.85 22.00
CA LEU A 302 -14.34 30.09 21.60
C LEU A 302 -15.26 29.88 22.82
N PRO A 303 -16.19 30.80 23.13
CA PRO A 303 -17.14 30.62 24.22
C PRO A 303 -18.25 29.61 23.86
N PRO A 304 -18.90 28.99 24.87
CA PRO A 304 -19.90 27.94 24.67
C PRO A 304 -21.22 28.51 24.15
N VAL A 305 -21.85 27.79 23.21
CA VAL A 305 -23.20 28.10 22.72
C VAL A 305 -24.22 27.63 23.76
N GLY A 306 -24.87 28.58 24.43
CA GLY A 306 -26.00 28.33 25.32
C GLY A 306 -27.30 28.15 24.55
N ILE A 307 -28.09 27.16 24.97
CA ILE A 307 -29.47 26.92 24.53
C ILE A 307 -30.40 27.50 25.60
N SER A 308 -31.37 28.32 25.19
CA SER A 308 -32.54 28.69 26.01
C SER A 308 -33.75 29.07 25.12
N PRO A 309 -35.01 29.00 25.63
CA PRO A 309 -36.11 28.37 24.89
C PRO A 309 -37.29 29.28 24.44
N SER A 310 -38.11 28.69 23.54
CA SER A 310 -39.57 28.79 23.34
C SER A 310 -40.26 30.10 22.90
N ARG A 311 -41.03 30.02 21.79
CA ARG A 311 -42.47 30.37 21.74
C ARG A 311 -43.18 29.72 20.54
N ALA A 312 -44.40 29.24 20.78
CA ALA A 312 -45.27 28.49 19.88
C ALA A 312 -46.39 29.35 19.24
N THR A 313 -46.94 28.90 18.11
CA THR A 313 -48.36 29.01 17.67
C THR A 313 -48.59 28.05 16.48
N THR A 314 -49.18 26.86 16.70
CA THR A 314 -50.58 26.45 16.40
C THR A 314 -50.98 26.31 14.91
N SER A 315 -51.14 25.08 14.43
CA SER A 315 -52.46 24.50 14.08
C SER A 315 -52.34 22.99 13.75
N ALA A 316 -53.18 22.20 14.41
CA ALA A 316 -53.48 20.78 14.17
C ALA A 316 -54.99 20.70 13.80
N PRO A 317 -55.67 19.53 13.67
CA PRO A 317 -55.19 18.15 13.80
C PRO A 317 -55.79 17.16 12.76
N ARG A 318 -55.31 15.91 12.77
CA ARG A 318 -56.19 14.73 12.82
C ARG A 318 -55.43 13.53 13.41
N ALA A 319 -56.07 12.92 14.41
CA ALA A 319 -55.56 11.87 15.28
C ALA A 319 -56.07 10.49 14.85
N VAL A 320 -55.31 9.43 15.12
CA VAL A 320 -55.82 8.13 15.57
C VAL A 320 -54.86 7.61 16.65
N ALA A 321 -55.41 7.33 17.83
CA ALA A 321 -54.74 6.75 18.98
C ALA A 321 -55.23 5.30 19.16
N ILE A 322 -54.37 4.40 19.62
CA ILE A 322 -54.77 3.18 20.34
C ILE A 322 -53.90 3.06 21.58
N THR A 323 -54.58 2.99 22.72
CA THR A 323 -54.08 2.91 24.09
C THR A 323 -53.93 1.47 24.60
N ALA A 324 -53.13 1.32 25.65
CA ALA A 324 -52.73 0.10 26.35
C ALA A 324 -53.87 -0.66 27.08
N SER A 325 -53.61 -1.93 27.45
CA SER A 325 -53.89 -2.49 28.78
C SER A 325 -53.20 -3.86 29.02
N PRO A 326 -52.75 -4.16 30.27
CA PRO A 326 -52.24 -5.46 30.70
C PRO A 326 -53.36 -6.35 31.32
N LEU A 327 -53.16 -7.67 31.38
CA LEU A 327 -54.05 -8.61 32.08
C LEU A 327 -53.28 -9.50 33.06
N CYS A 328 -53.88 -9.70 34.24
CA CYS A 328 -53.41 -10.46 35.40
C CYS A 328 -54.17 -11.79 35.59
N HIS A 329 -53.43 -12.84 36.03
CA HIS A 329 -53.74 -13.91 37.03
C HIS A 329 -54.81 -15.02 36.77
N PRO A 330 -54.83 -16.20 37.49
CA PRO A 330 -54.35 -16.47 38.88
C PRO A 330 -53.69 -17.85 39.29
N LEU A 331 -53.08 -17.82 40.51
CA LEU A 331 -52.90 -18.78 41.64
C LEU A 331 -52.31 -20.23 41.44
N TRP A 332 -51.54 -20.88 42.35
CA TRP A 332 -51.61 -21.05 43.84
C TRP A 332 -50.23 -21.35 44.52
N LEU A 333 -50.04 -20.79 45.74
CA LEU A 333 -49.37 -21.20 47.01
C LEU A 333 -48.09 -22.10 47.03
N SER A 334 -47.11 -21.98 47.95
CA SER A 334 -47.11 -21.63 49.39
C SER A 334 -45.70 -21.25 49.93
N ARG A 335 -45.65 -20.35 50.93
CA ARG A 335 -44.54 -20.03 51.86
C ARG A 335 -44.73 -20.83 53.19
N PRO A 336 -43.72 -21.04 54.07
CA PRO A 336 -43.14 -19.98 54.92
C PRO A 336 -41.62 -20.08 55.28
N ALA A 337 -41.09 -18.95 55.78
CA ALA A 337 -39.79 -18.73 56.45
C ALA A 337 -39.87 -19.13 57.97
N PRO A 338 -38.91 -18.91 58.91
CA PRO A 338 -37.90 -17.82 58.99
C PRO A 338 -36.53 -18.08 59.71
N GLY A 339 -35.65 -17.05 59.74
CA GLY A 339 -34.61 -16.79 60.76
C GLY A 339 -33.16 -17.12 60.33
N ARG A 340 -32.10 -16.37 60.68
CA ARG A 340 -31.84 -15.21 61.56
C ARG A 340 -30.53 -14.54 61.10
N CYS A 341 -30.36 -13.25 61.44
CA CYS A 341 -29.08 -12.54 61.43
C CYS A 341 -28.17 -12.98 62.58
N LEU A 342 -26.86 -12.98 62.31
CA LEU A 342 -25.77 -12.51 63.17
C LEU A 342 -24.81 -11.72 62.29
#